data_AF-A0A804NGD7-F1
#
_entry.id   AF-A0A804NGD7-F1
#
_cell.length_a   1.000
_cell.length_b   1.000
_cell.length_c   1.000
_cell.angle_alpha   90.00
_cell.angle_beta   90.00
_cell.angle_gamma   90.00
#
_symmetry.space_group_name_H-M   'P 1'
#
loop_
_entity.id
_entity.type
_entity.pdbx_description
1 polymer ?
#
loop_
_entity_poly.entity_id
_entity_poly.type
_entity_poly.pdbx_seq_one_letter_code
_entity_poly.pdbx_strand_id
1 'polypeptide(L)'
;MDKLREMEMFGDDGRDGVWTVMANVMDPESLHRAFDGCAGVFHTSAFVDPGGMSGYTNNPHGRRCPTIIDESCWSDESFCRDNKLWFALGKTAAEKAAWRAARGRDLKLVTICPALVTGPGFRRRNSTASIAYLKGARAMLADGLLATANVETVAEAHVLAYEAMGDNTAGGRYICYDHVVKRPEEFAELERQLGLPGGAAAAQGSDDRPARFELCKRKLSRLMSSRRRCTYDTYYSVAFD
;
A
#
# COMPACT_ATOMS: atom_id res chain seq x y z
N MET A 1 -22.80 5.66 11.91
CA MET A 1 -23.19 5.57 13.34
C MET A 1 -23.13 4.14 13.84
N ASP A 2 -23.52 3.13 13.05
CA ASP A 2 -23.53 1.72 13.51
C ASP A 2 -22.14 1.12 13.76
N LYS A 3 -21.13 1.41 12.92
CA LYS A 3 -19.75 0.91 13.14
C LYS A 3 -19.05 1.50 14.38
N LEU A 4 -19.41 2.73 14.75
CA LEU A 4 -18.88 3.38 15.95
C LEU A 4 -19.51 2.75 17.20
N ARG A 5 -20.82 2.46 17.15
CA ARG A 5 -21.52 1.70 18.20
C ARG A 5 -21.01 0.26 18.31
N GLU A 6 -20.71 -0.41 17.20
CA GLU A 6 -20.08 -1.74 17.23
C GLU A 6 -18.72 -1.70 17.94
N MET A 7 -17.87 -0.71 17.66
CA MET A 7 -16.58 -0.54 18.38
C MET A 7 -16.75 -0.20 19.86
N GLU A 8 -17.75 0.62 20.21
CA GLU A 8 -18.08 0.97 21.61
C GLU A 8 -18.61 -0.25 22.41
N MET A 9 -19.26 -1.23 21.77
CA MET A 9 -19.72 -2.46 22.45
C MET A 9 -18.60 -3.48 22.75
N PHE A 10 -17.38 -3.28 22.23
CA PHE A 10 -16.21 -4.11 22.56
C PHE A 10 -15.31 -3.50 23.65
N GLY A 11 -15.67 -2.32 24.17
CA GLY A 11 -14.94 -1.66 25.24
C GLY A 11 -15.30 -2.23 26.61
N ASP A 12 -14.76 -3.38 26.99
CA ASP A 12 -14.17 -3.58 28.34
C ASP A 12 -13.43 -4.91 28.52
N ASP A 13 -13.57 -5.87 27.60
CA ASP A 13 -12.91 -7.18 27.74
C ASP A 13 -12.14 -7.54 26.47
N GLY A 14 -10.82 -7.36 26.53
CA GLY A 14 -9.90 -7.76 25.47
C GLY A 14 -9.90 -9.28 25.33
N ARG A 15 -10.53 -9.79 24.27
CA ARG A 15 -10.42 -11.19 23.89
C ARG A 15 -9.08 -11.42 23.18
N ASP A 16 -8.36 -12.46 23.60
CA ASP A 16 -7.13 -12.96 22.95
C ASP A 16 -6.01 -11.93 22.77
N GLY A 17 -5.86 -10.99 23.71
CA GLY A 17 -4.79 -9.98 23.66
C GLY A 17 -5.02 -8.86 22.63
N VAL A 18 -6.27 -8.64 22.21
CA VAL A 18 -6.65 -7.53 21.33
C VAL A 18 -7.47 -6.51 22.11
N TRP A 19 -7.04 -5.24 22.08
CA TRP A 19 -7.74 -4.12 22.70
C TRP A 19 -8.17 -3.10 21.65
N THR A 20 -9.34 -2.50 21.85
CA THR A 20 -9.82 -1.38 21.04
C THR A 20 -9.68 -0.10 21.84
N VAL A 21 -8.96 0.89 21.28
CA VAL A 21 -8.80 2.22 21.87
C VAL A 21 -9.38 3.25 20.92
N MET A 22 -10.27 4.10 21.44
CA MET A 22 -10.82 5.21 20.67
C MET A 22 -9.83 6.37 20.65
N ALA A 23 -9.39 6.77 19.46
CA ALA A 23 -8.49 7.90 19.27
C ALA A 23 -8.89 8.72 18.04
N ASN A 24 -8.61 10.02 18.09
CA ASN A 24 -8.81 10.94 16.99
C ASN A 24 -7.44 11.35 16.44
N VAL A 25 -7.22 11.15 15.14
CA VAL A 25 -5.97 11.48 14.46
C VAL A 25 -5.62 12.98 14.54
N MET A 26 -6.62 13.84 14.76
CA MET A 26 -6.44 15.28 14.93
C MET A 26 -6.23 15.71 16.39
N ASP A 27 -6.30 14.78 17.34
CA ASP A 27 -6.09 15.02 18.77
C ASP A 27 -4.82 14.28 19.25
N PRO A 28 -3.69 14.99 19.41
CA PRO A 28 -2.43 14.41 19.85
C PRO A 28 -2.51 13.68 21.19
N GLU A 29 -3.34 14.12 22.13
CA GLU A 29 -3.47 13.47 23.43
C GLU A 29 -4.14 12.11 23.32
N SER A 30 -5.18 12.02 22.48
CA SER A 30 -5.83 10.74 22.21
C SER A 30 -4.89 9.73 21.53
N LEU A 31 -4.02 10.21 20.63
CA LEU A 31 -3.01 9.39 19.98
C LEU A 31 -1.92 8.96 20.97
N HIS A 32 -1.48 9.87 21.84
CA HIS A 32 -0.52 9.53 22.88
C HIS A 32 -1.04 8.40 23.78
N ARG A 33 -2.30 8.49 24.24
CA ARG A 33 -2.94 7.41 25.01
C ARG A 33 -3.03 6.09 24.23
N ALA A 34 -3.30 6.15 22.93
CA ALA A 34 -3.39 4.95 22.09
C ALA A 34 -2.03 4.30 21.83
N PHE A 35 -0.94 5.07 21.87
CA PHE A 35 0.42 4.56 21.61
C PHE A 35 1.19 4.22 22.87
N ASP A 36 0.72 4.67 24.04
CA ASP A 36 1.41 4.42 25.30
C ASP A 36 1.57 2.91 25.56
N GLY A 37 2.77 2.52 25.99
CA GLY A 37 3.14 1.11 26.17
C GLY A 37 3.34 0.28 24.89
N CYS A 38 3.12 0.83 23.68
CA CYS A 38 3.33 0.09 22.43
C CYS A 38 4.82 0.01 22.06
N ALA A 39 5.31 -1.20 21.76
CA ALA A 39 6.66 -1.41 21.22
C ALA A 39 6.80 -0.96 19.75
N GLY A 40 5.69 -0.89 19.03
CA GLY A 40 5.62 -0.48 17.63
C GLY A 40 4.23 -0.03 17.23
N VAL A 41 4.15 0.85 16.24
CA VAL A 41 2.88 1.38 15.73
C VAL A 41 2.80 1.13 14.23
N PHE A 42 1.74 0.43 13.80
CA PHE A 42 1.44 0.21 12.39
C PHE A 42 0.40 1.22 11.91
N HIS A 43 0.86 2.23 11.18
CA HIS A 43 -0.04 3.20 10.54
C HIS A 43 -0.41 2.75 9.12
N THR A 44 -1.53 2.05 8.97
CA THR A 44 -1.95 1.43 7.69
C THR A 44 -2.66 2.37 6.73
N SER A 45 -2.82 3.66 7.09
CA SER A 45 -3.39 4.67 6.21
C SER A 45 -2.42 5.21 5.16
N ALA A 46 -1.39 4.46 4.77
CA ALA A 46 -0.53 4.74 3.63
C ALA A 46 -0.87 3.82 2.45
N PHE A 47 -0.88 4.37 1.24
CA PHE A 47 -1.19 3.67 0.01
C PHE A 47 -0.31 4.27 -1.07
N VAL A 48 0.21 3.46 -1.99
CA VAL A 48 0.98 3.98 -3.13
C VAL A 48 0.15 3.88 -4.38
N ASP A 49 0.04 5.01 -5.07
CA ASP A 49 -0.41 5.08 -6.45
C ASP A 49 0.82 4.93 -7.36
N PRO A 50 1.06 3.75 -7.98
CA PRO A 50 2.03 3.65 -9.06
C PRO A 50 1.63 4.53 -10.27
N GLY A 51 0.39 5.01 -10.36
CA GLY A 51 -0.12 5.92 -11.40
C GLY A 51 0.29 7.37 -11.26
N GLY A 52 0.87 7.74 -10.10
CA GLY A 52 1.59 8.99 -9.92
C GLY A 52 2.91 9.06 -10.71
N MET A 53 3.24 8.05 -11.52
CA MET A 53 4.45 7.99 -12.34
C MET A 53 4.25 8.32 -13.81
N SER A 54 3.02 8.62 -14.23
CA SER A 54 2.77 9.19 -15.57
C SER A 54 3.11 10.70 -15.61
N GLY A 55 3.39 11.31 -14.46
CA GLY A 55 3.97 12.65 -14.32
C GLY A 55 5.45 12.59 -13.96
N TYR A 56 6.32 12.71 -14.95
CA TYR A 56 7.69 13.17 -14.71
C TYR A 56 7.69 14.70 -14.77
N THR A 57 8.10 15.40 -13.71
CA THR A 57 9.40 16.09 -13.59
C THR A 57 9.51 16.74 -12.20
N ASN A 58 10.54 16.43 -11.42
CA ASN A 58 11.67 17.34 -11.29
C ASN A 58 12.90 16.59 -10.78
N ASN A 59 13.72 16.10 -11.72
CA ASN A 59 15.16 16.03 -11.48
C ASN A 59 15.75 17.31 -12.09
N PRO A 60 16.35 18.24 -11.33
CA PRO A 60 16.96 19.46 -11.87
C PRO A 60 18.18 19.20 -12.78
N HIS A 61 18.46 17.94 -13.13
CA HIS A 61 19.65 17.50 -13.86
C HIS A 61 19.38 16.69 -15.13
N GLY A 62 18.20 16.78 -15.74
CA GLY A 62 18.00 16.37 -17.15
C GLY A 62 18.40 14.92 -17.51
N ARG A 63 18.37 13.98 -16.56
CA ARG A 63 18.71 12.57 -16.82
C ARG A 63 17.44 11.75 -17.13
N ARG A 64 17.55 10.90 -18.16
CA ARG A 64 16.56 9.94 -18.67
C ARG A 64 15.70 9.32 -17.57
N CYS A 65 14.38 9.21 -17.80
CA CYS A 65 13.46 8.47 -16.93
C CYS A 65 13.97 7.05 -16.69
N PRO A 66 13.99 6.57 -15.43
CA PRO A 66 14.23 5.15 -15.17
C PRO A 66 13.15 4.33 -15.87
N THR A 67 13.55 3.32 -16.64
CA THR A 67 12.62 2.29 -17.13
C THR A 67 12.20 1.36 -15.99
N ILE A 68 12.97 1.33 -14.90
CA ILE A 68 12.69 0.54 -13.70
C ILE A 68 12.23 1.48 -12.59
N ILE A 69 11.11 1.14 -12.00
CA ILE A 69 10.55 1.84 -10.85
C ILE A 69 10.85 1.04 -9.61
N ASP A 70 11.52 1.67 -8.65
CA ASP A 70 11.82 1.08 -7.35
C ASP A 70 11.48 2.05 -6.20
N GLU A 71 11.91 1.71 -5.00
CA GLU A 71 11.60 2.45 -3.78
C GLU A 71 12.20 3.88 -3.73
N SER A 72 13.09 4.23 -4.66
CA SER A 72 13.62 5.58 -4.80
C SER A 72 12.68 6.53 -5.55
N CYS A 73 11.70 5.98 -6.29
CA CYS A 73 10.75 6.74 -7.10
C CYS A 73 9.61 7.31 -6.24
N TRP A 74 9.29 8.59 -6.44
CA TRP A 74 8.18 9.28 -5.76
C TRP A 74 7.18 9.80 -6.77
N SER A 75 5.89 9.78 -6.40
CA SER A 75 4.84 10.38 -7.21
C SER A 75 5.02 11.90 -7.33
N ASP A 76 4.70 12.42 -8.51
CA ASP A 76 4.71 13.86 -8.79
C ASP A 76 3.41 14.51 -8.28
N GLU A 77 3.55 15.38 -7.29
CA GLU A 77 2.41 16.06 -6.66
C GLU A 77 1.68 17.02 -7.60
N SER A 78 2.40 17.64 -8.55
CA SER A 78 1.79 18.52 -9.55
C SER A 78 0.97 17.70 -10.53
N PHE A 79 1.53 16.60 -11.04
CA PHE A 79 0.77 15.68 -11.88
C PHE A 79 -0.48 15.13 -11.18
N CYS A 80 -0.38 14.71 -9.92
CA CYS A 80 -1.54 14.25 -9.16
C CYS A 80 -2.59 15.35 -9.01
N ARG A 81 -2.18 16.61 -8.80
CA ARG A 81 -3.09 17.76 -8.70
C ARG A 81 -3.79 18.04 -10.03
N ASP A 82 -3.04 18.10 -11.12
CA ASP A 82 -3.54 18.44 -12.46
C ASP A 82 -4.52 17.39 -12.98
N ASN A 83 -4.26 16.11 -12.67
CA ASN A 83 -5.12 14.98 -13.02
C ASN A 83 -6.19 14.67 -11.96
N LYS A 84 -6.31 15.51 -10.92
CA LYS A 84 -7.28 15.36 -9.82
C LYS A 84 -7.19 13.99 -9.13
N LEU A 85 -5.99 13.42 -9.04
CA LEU A 85 -5.66 12.18 -8.33
C LEU A 85 -5.47 12.50 -6.84
N TRP A 86 -6.49 13.05 -6.20
CA TRP A 86 -6.43 13.59 -4.83
C TRP A 86 -6.00 12.57 -3.79
N PHE A 87 -6.41 11.32 -3.98
CA PHE A 87 -6.02 10.23 -3.09
C PHE A 87 -4.52 9.95 -3.17
N ALA A 88 -3.96 9.83 -4.37
CA ALA A 88 -2.53 9.67 -4.59
C ALA A 88 -1.72 10.85 -4.03
N LEU A 89 -2.21 12.09 -4.27
CA LEU A 89 -1.61 13.31 -3.74
C LEU A 89 -1.55 13.29 -2.21
N GLY A 90 -2.68 13.02 -1.55
CA GLY A 90 -2.78 12.99 -0.10
C GLY A 90 -1.84 11.96 0.53
N LYS A 91 -1.75 10.76 -0.05
CA LYS A 91 -0.86 9.70 0.43
C LYS A 91 0.61 10.05 0.25
N THR A 92 0.97 10.61 -0.90
CA THR A 92 2.34 11.06 -1.18
C THR A 92 2.76 12.16 -0.20
N ALA A 93 1.89 13.14 0.03
CA ALA A 93 2.15 14.23 0.97
C ALA A 93 2.29 13.73 2.41
N ALA A 94 1.41 12.80 2.83
CA ALA A 94 1.47 12.17 4.16
C ALA A 94 2.76 11.38 4.36
N GLU A 95 3.17 10.57 3.38
CA GLU A 95 4.42 9.79 3.46
C GLU A 95 5.64 10.73 3.56
N LYS A 96 5.72 11.77 2.73
CA LYS A 96 6.79 12.78 2.80
C LYS A 96 6.79 13.50 4.16
N ALA A 97 5.63 13.83 4.71
CA ALA A 97 5.52 14.45 6.02
C ALA A 97 6.01 13.51 7.14
N ALA A 98 5.64 12.22 7.09
CA ALA A 98 6.11 11.22 8.04
C ALA A 98 7.64 11.07 8.03
N TRP A 99 8.26 10.99 6.84
CA TRP A 99 9.73 10.94 6.72
C TRP A 99 10.41 12.22 7.23
N ARG A 100 9.84 13.40 6.96
CA ARG A 100 10.36 14.66 7.52
C ARG A 100 10.24 14.70 9.04
N ALA A 101 9.14 14.19 9.60
CA ALA A 101 8.93 14.13 11.04
C ALA A 101 9.89 13.15 11.73
N ALA A 102 10.19 12.00 11.11
CA ALA A 102 11.14 11.03 11.63
C ALA A 102 12.60 11.48 11.51
N ARG A 103 12.92 12.33 10.52
CA ARG A 103 14.30 12.75 10.25
C ARG A 103 14.92 13.49 11.44
N GLY A 104 16.08 13.02 11.88
CA GLY A 104 16.84 13.63 12.98
C GLY A 104 16.23 13.36 14.36
N ARG A 105 15.23 12.47 14.44
CA ARG A 105 14.67 11.96 15.70
C ARG A 105 15.06 10.51 15.88
N ASP A 106 15.01 10.03 17.11
CA ASP A 106 15.17 8.61 17.42
C ASP A 106 13.85 7.84 17.14
N LEU A 107 13.39 7.92 15.89
CA LEU A 107 12.18 7.26 15.42
C LEU A 107 12.51 6.44 14.18
N LYS A 108 12.62 5.12 14.36
CA LYS A 108 12.74 4.19 13.23
C LYS A 108 11.43 4.18 12.44
N LEU A 109 11.52 4.44 11.14
CA LEU A 109 10.39 4.44 10.22
C LEU A 109 10.67 3.51 9.04
N VAL A 110 9.69 2.69 8.69
CA VAL A 110 9.62 1.93 7.45
C VAL A 110 8.27 2.18 6.82
N THR A 111 8.21 2.32 5.49
CA THR A 111 6.95 2.43 4.77
C THR A 111 6.77 1.23 3.84
N ILE A 112 5.62 0.56 3.97
CA ILE A 112 5.16 -0.41 2.98
C ILE A 112 4.26 0.34 2.01
N CYS A 113 4.55 0.17 0.72
CA CYS A 113 3.93 0.86 -0.40
C CYS A 113 3.12 -0.17 -1.21
N PRO A 114 1.92 -0.57 -0.74
CA PRO A 114 1.13 -1.55 -1.45
C PRO A 114 0.55 -0.96 -2.73
N ALA A 115 0.46 -1.79 -3.78
CA ALA A 115 -0.39 -1.56 -4.94
C ALA A 115 -1.88 -1.77 -4.58
N LEU A 116 -2.77 -1.96 -5.57
CA LEU A 116 -4.18 -2.20 -5.29
C LEU A 116 -4.37 -3.42 -4.40
N VAL A 117 -4.78 -3.21 -3.15
CA VAL A 117 -5.00 -4.30 -2.21
C VAL A 117 -6.26 -5.06 -2.60
N THR A 118 -6.09 -6.36 -2.81
CA THR A 118 -7.11 -7.36 -3.21
C THR A 118 -7.13 -8.50 -2.19
N GLY A 119 -8.17 -9.33 -2.19
CA GLY A 119 -8.27 -10.45 -1.23
C GLY A 119 -9.72 -10.89 -0.98
N PRO A 120 -9.94 -11.85 -0.06
CA PRO A 120 -11.27 -12.26 0.38
C PRO A 120 -12.03 -11.04 0.94
N GLY A 121 -13.03 -10.57 0.21
CA GLY A 121 -13.80 -9.35 0.53
C GLY A 121 -13.45 -8.11 -0.30
N PHE A 122 -12.51 -8.18 -1.25
CA PHE A 122 -12.33 -7.13 -2.27
C PHE A 122 -13.58 -7.00 -3.15
N ARG A 123 -14.20 -8.14 -3.50
CA ARG A 123 -15.45 -8.20 -4.26
C ARG A 123 -16.58 -7.56 -3.45
N ARG A 124 -17.31 -6.61 -4.07
CA ARG A 124 -18.48 -5.90 -3.50
C ARG A 124 -18.17 -4.91 -2.36
N ARG A 125 -16.90 -4.67 -2.04
CA ARG A 125 -16.50 -3.54 -1.19
C ARG A 125 -16.11 -2.36 -2.07
N ASN A 126 -17.06 -1.47 -2.29
CA ASN A 126 -16.84 -0.19 -2.96
C ASN A 126 -16.08 0.78 -2.04
N SER A 127 -14.87 0.39 -1.62
CA SER A 127 -14.09 1.20 -0.71
C SER A 127 -13.63 2.48 -1.44
N THR A 128 -13.80 3.64 -0.81
CA THR A 128 -13.39 4.93 -1.38
C THR A 128 -11.93 4.92 -1.84
N ALA A 129 -11.06 4.20 -1.14
CA ALA A 129 -9.66 4.04 -1.48
C ALA A 129 -9.44 3.24 -2.77
N SER A 130 -10.09 2.08 -2.90
CA SER A 130 -9.98 1.23 -4.10
C SER A 130 -10.52 1.93 -5.34
N ILE A 131 -11.65 2.64 -5.21
CA ILE A 131 -12.24 3.43 -6.31
C ILE A 131 -11.31 4.59 -6.69
N ALA A 132 -10.78 5.32 -5.71
CA ALA A 132 -9.89 6.44 -5.96
C ALA A 132 -8.57 6.00 -6.63
N TYR A 133 -8.07 4.81 -6.30
CA TYR A 133 -6.92 4.22 -7.01
C TYR A 133 -7.22 3.97 -8.48
N LEU A 134 -8.37 3.35 -8.79
CA LEU A 134 -8.71 3.00 -10.16
C LEU A 134 -8.93 4.20 -11.07
N LYS A 135 -9.07 5.41 -10.52
CA LYS A 135 -9.11 6.64 -11.31
C LYS A 135 -7.85 6.83 -12.18
N GLY A 136 -6.68 6.41 -11.70
CA GLY A 136 -5.42 6.46 -12.46
C GLY A 136 -5.12 5.18 -13.26
N ALA A 137 -5.91 4.13 -13.09
CA ALA A 137 -5.53 2.77 -13.51
C ALA A 137 -5.38 2.59 -15.02
N ARG A 138 -6.10 3.35 -15.85
CA ARG A 138 -5.95 3.26 -17.32
C ARG A 138 -4.58 3.76 -17.79
N ALA A 139 -4.12 4.90 -17.25
CA ALA A 139 -2.78 5.41 -17.55
C ALA A 139 -1.71 4.45 -17.02
N MET A 140 -1.90 3.94 -15.81
CA MET A 140 -1.02 2.93 -15.23
C MET A 140 -0.93 1.65 -16.06
N LEU A 141 -2.06 1.16 -16.59
CA LEU A 141 -2.09 -0.02 -17.44
C LEU A 141 -1.25 0.20 -18.70
N ALA A 142 -1.43 1.36 -19.37
CA ALA A 142 -0.66 1.72 -20.56
C ALA A 142 0.84 1.86 -20.26
N ASP A 143 1.20 2.35 -19.07
CA ASP A 143 2.58 2.54 -18.64
C ASP A 143 3.22 1.27 -18.05
N GLY A 144 2.46 0.18 -17.83
CA GLY A 144 2.96 -1.09 -17.24
C GLY A 144 3.05 -1.10 -15.71
N LEU A 145 2.31 -0.21 -15.06
CA LEU A 145 2.42 0.12 -13.64
C LEU A 145 1.20 -0.29 -12.82
N LEU A 146 0.11 -0.71 -13.47
CA LEU A 146 -1.08 -1.18 -12.77
C LEU A 146 -0.76 -2.51 -12.09
N ALA A 147 -0.80 -2.54 -10.77
CA ALA A 147 -0.49 -3.72 -9.99
C ALA A 147 -1.49 -3.97 -8.86
N THR A 148 -1.55 -5.22 -8.42
CA THR A 148 -2.36 -5.69 -7.28
C THR A 148 -1.48 -6.36 -6.24
N ALA A 149 -1.92 -6.31 -4.98
CA ALA A 149 -1.32 -7.01 -3.85
C ALA A 149 -2.41 -7.76 -3.07
N ASN A 150 -2.17 -8.99 -2.65
CA ASN A 150 -3.04 -9.70 -1.72
C ASN A 150 -2.91 -9.05 -0.34
N VAL A 151 -4.04 -8.81 0.33
CA VAL A 151 -4.12 -8.29 1.69
C VAL A 151 -3.26 -9.11 2.67
N GLU A 152 -3.17 -10.42 2.49
CA GLU A 152 -2.32 -11.31 3.29
C GLU A 152 -0.83 -11.00 3.07
N THR A 153 -0.40 -10.84 1.81
CA THR A 153 0.97 -10.43 1.46
C THR A 153 1.30 -9.06 2.06
N VAL A 154 0.36 -8.12 2.00
CA VAL A 154 0.55 -6.77 2.58
C VAL A 154 0.71 -6.88 4.11
N ALA A 155 -0.12 -7.67 4.79
CA ALA A 155 -0.01 -7.89 6.23
C ALA A 155 1.32 -8.55 6.60
N GLU A 156 1.71 -9.62 5.90
CA GLU A 156 3.00 -10.31 6.06
C GLU A 156 4.16 -9.32 5.88
N ALA A 157 4.12 -8.47 4.85
CA ALA A 157 5.15 -7.46 4.60
C ALA A 157 5.31 -6.45 5.74
N HIS A 158 4.21 -6.01 6.37
CA HIS A 158 4.27 -5.09 7.52
C HIS A 158 4.93 -5.76 8.71
N VAL A 159 4.48 -6.97 9.07
CA VAL A 159 5.02 -7.73 10.20
C VAL A 159 6.51 -7.99 10.02
N LEU A 160 6.91 -8.50 8.85
CA LEU A 160 8.31 -8.78 8.55
C LEU A 160 9.18 -7.52 8.57
N ALA A 161 8.66 -6.39 8.08
CA ALA A 161 9.38 -5.13 8.12
C ALA A 161 9.62 -4.65 9.54
N TYR A 162 8.58 -4.69 10.39
CA TYR A 162 8.70 -4.31 11.79
C TYR A 162 9.72 -5.17 12.54
N GLU A 163 9.66 -6.50 12.37
CA GLU A 163 10.58 -7.40 13.06
C GLU A 163 12.03 -7.18 12.59
N ALA A 164 12.25 -6.98 11.29
CA ALA A 164 13.56 -6.64 10.74
C ALA A 164 14.07 -5.24 11.10
N MET A 165 13.21 -4.31 11.57
CA MET A 165 13.66 -3.03 12.14
C MET A 165 14.36 -3.23 13.49
N GLY A 166 13.98 -4.26 14.25
CA GLY A 166 14.65 -4.67 15.49
C GLY A 166 16.12 -5.03 15.22
N ASP A 167 16.34 -5.85 14.20
CA ASP A 167 17.68 -6.30 13.76
C ASP A 167 18.45 -5.23 12.94
N ASN A 168 17.87 -4.05 12.75
CA ASN A 168 18.42 -2.96 11.94
C ASN A 168 18.68 -3.37 10.46
N THR A 169 17.93 -4.35 9.95
CA THR A 169 18.04 -4.87 8.57
C THR A 169 16.91 -4.39 7.66
N ALA A 170 15.84 -3.82 8.23
CA ALA A 170 14.81 -3.09 7.48
C ALA A 170 14.87 -1.58 7.73
N GLY A 171 14.67 -0.81 6.66
CA GLY A 171 14.70 0.64 6.68
C GLY A 171 14.23 1.21 5.35
N GLY A 172 13.72 2.45 5.34
CA GLY A 172 13.26 3.10 4.12
C GLY A 172 11.89 2.58 3.64
N ARG A 173 11.68 2.63 2.33
CA ARG A 173 10.40 2.28 1.68
C ARG A 173 10.47 0.87 1.09
N TYR A 174 9.32 0.21 0.87
CA TYR A 174 9.21 -1.12 0.24
C TYR A 174 7.99 -1.17 -0.67
N ILE A 175 8.20 -1.40 -1.97
CA ILE A 175 7.08 -1.58 -2.92
C ILE A 175 6.50 -2.99 -2.74
N CYS A 176 5.18 -3.07 -2.57
CA CYS A 176 4.46 -4.31 -2.29
C CYS A 176 3.38 -4.59 -3.35
N TYR A 177 3.63 -5.57 -4.21
CA TYR A 177 2.67 -6.10 -5.16
C TYR A 177 2.93 -7.58 -5.42
N ASP A 178 1.90 -8.30 -5.85
CA ASP A 178 1.99 -9.70 -6.27
C ASP A 178 1.96 -9.81 -7.78
N HIS A 179 1.10 -9.03 -8.43
CA HIS A 179 0.81 -9.15 -9.85
C HIS A 179 0.75 -7.80 -10.55
N VAL A 180 1.33 -7.72 -11.75
CA VAL A 180 1.20 -6.55 -12.65
C VAL A 180 0.13 -6.86 -13.67
N VAL A 181 -0.92 -6.03 -13.69
CA VAL A 181 -2.03 -6.10 -14.64
C VAL A 181 -1.52 -5.62 -15.99
N LYS A 182 -1.49 -6.52 -16.97
CA LYS A 182 -0.96 -6.24 -18.32
C LYS A 182 -2.07 -6.14 -19.36
N ARG A 183 -3.20 -6.78 -19.10
CA ARG A 183 -4.26 -6.98 -20.09
C ARG A 183 -5.51 -6.17 -19.74
N PRO A 184 -6.19 -5.57 -20.74
CA PRO A 184 -7.45 -4.86 -20.52
C PRO A 184 -8.52 -5.72 -19.86
N GLU A 185 -8.56 -7.02 -20.13
CA GLU A 185 -9.55 -7.95 -19.56
C GLU A 185 -9.37 -8.11 -18.04
N GLU A 186 -8.12 -8.13 -17.57
CA GLU A 186 -7.82 -8.18 -16.15
C GLU A 186 -8.20 -6.88 -15.45
N PHE A 187 -7.98 -5.74 -16.11
CA PHE A 187 -8.42 -4.45 -15.60
C PHE A 187 -9.96 -4.36 -15.53
N ALA A 188 -10.67 -4.83 -16.56
CA ALA A 188 -12.13 -4.89 -16.58
C ALA A 188 -12.67 -5.78 -15.44
N GLU A 189 -11.99 -6.89 -15.12
CA GLU A 189 -12.34 -7.73 -13.98
C GLU A 189 -12.18 -6.97 -12.64
N LEU A 190 -11.13 -6.17 -12.47
CA LEU A 190 -10.96 -5.34 -11.26
C LEU A 190 -12.07 -4.30 -11.13
N GLU A 191 -12.45 -3.62 -12.22
CA GLU A 191 -13.58 -2.68 -12.24
C GLU A 191 -14.89 -3.40 -11.85
N ARG A 192 -15.14 -4.57 -12.44
CA ARG A 192 -16.32 -5.40 -12.16
C ARG A 192 -16.40 -5.83 -10.70
N GLN A 193 -15.29 -6.24 -10.10
CA GLN A 193 -15.23 -6.66 -8.70
C GLN A 193 -15.57 -5.52 -7.73
N LEU A 194 -15.29 -4.27 -8.12
CA LEU A 194 -15.60 -3.05 -7.37
C LEU A 194 -16.93 -2.39 -7.79
N GLY A 195 -17.75 -3.10 -8.57
CA GLY A 195 -19.05 -2.58 -9.02
C GLY A 195 -18.98 -1.26 -9.79
N LEU A 196 -17.81 -0.95 -10.36
CA LEU A 196 -17.65 0.22 -11.21
C LEU A 196 -18.28 -0.09 -12.56
N PRO A 197 -18.97 0.89 -13.19
CA PRO A 197 -19.47 0.71 -14.54
C PRO A 197 -18.26 0.44 -15.42
N GLY A 198 -18.11 -0.82 -15.86
CA GLY A 198 -17.03 -1.22 -16.75
C GLY A 198 -17.03 -0.25 -17.90
N GLY A 199 -15.93 0.49 -18.06
CA GLY A 199 -15.91 1.53 -19.06
C GLY A 199 -16.17 0.88 -20.41
N ALA A 200 -17.30 1.22 -21.03
CA ALA A 200 -17.72 0.69 -22.32
C ALA A 200 -16.49 0.58 -23.22
N ALA A 201 -16.29 -0.62 -23.77
CA ALA A 201 -15.15 -0.98 -24.58
C ALA A 201 -14.78 0.14 -25.56
N ALA A 202 -13.83 1.00 -25.18
CA ALA A 202 -13.05 1.74 -26.13
C ALA A 202 -11.97 0.76 -26.56
N ALA A 203 -12.36 -0.17 -27.43
CA ALA A 203 -11.43 -0.84 -28.30
C ALA A 203 -10.71 0.25 -29.10
N GLN A 204 -9.57 0.70 -28.59
CA GLN A 204 -8.58 1.44 -29.36
C GLN A 204 -7.32 0.61 -29.34
N GLY A 205 -7.21 -0.28 -30.32
CA GLY A 205 -6.01 -1.01 -30.70
C GLY A 205 -5.40 -1.89 -29.60
N SER A 206 -5.21 -3.16 -29.88
CA SER A 206 -4.10 -3.88 -29.25
C SER A 206 -2.81 -3.22 -29.73
N ASP A 207 -2.45 -2.11 -29.10
CA ASP A 207 -1.14 -1.52 -29.30
C ASP A 207 -0.20 -2.43 -28.54
N ASP A 208 0.42 -3.37 -29.26
CA ASP A 208 1.42 -4.32 -28.77
C ASP A 208 2.73 -3.60 -28.39
N ARG A 209 2.62 -2.32 -27.98
CA ARG A 209 3.71 -1.51 -27.49
C ARG A 209 4.14 -2.10 -26.14
N PRO A 210 5.44 -2.39 -25.98
CA PRO A 210 5.95 -2.88 -24.72
C PRO A 210 5.69 -1.85 -23.62
N ALA A 211 5.42 -2.36 -22.42
CA ALA A 211 5.26 -1.56 -21.21
C ALA A 211 6.40 -0.53 -21.10
N ARG A 212 6.05 0.73 -20.86
CA ARG A 212 7.02 1.82 -20.76
C ARG A 212 7.93 1.67 -19.54
N PHE A 213 7.41 1.08 -18.47
CA PHE A 213 8.11 0.90 -17.20
C PHE A 213 7.96 -0.52 -16.65
N GLU A 214 8.89 -0.87 -15.78
CA GLU A 214 8.92 -2.11 -15.01
C GLU A 214 8.93 -1.80 -13.51
N LEU A 215 7.97 -2.35 -12.76
CA LEU A 215 7.98 -2.28 -11.30
C LEU A 215 9.01 -3.24 -10.71
N CYS A 216 9.75 -2.78 -9.70
CA CYS A 216 10.72 -3.55 -8.96
C CYS A 216 10.30 -3.69 -7.49
N LYS A 217 10.11 -4.93 -7.02
CA LYS A 217 9.91 -5.28 -5.61
C LYS A 217 11.07 -6.04 -4.98
N ARG A 218 12.28 -5.96 -5.57
CA ARG A 218 13.42 -6.79 -5.17
C ARG A 218 13.76 -6.65 -3.69
N LYS A 219 13.61 -5.46 -3.12
CA LYS A 219 13.87 -5.20 -1.70
C LYS A 219 12.89 -5.96 -0.81
N LEU A 220 11.59 -5.91 -1.13
CA LEU A 220 10.57 -6.67 -0.41
C LEU A 220 10.76 -8.18 -0.59
N SER A 221 11.03 -8.65 -1.82
CA SER A 221 11.27 -10.07 -2.08
C SER A 221 12.42 -10.62 -1.23
N ARG A 222 13.49 -9.85 -1.03
CA ARG A 222 14.61 -10.22 -0.14
C ARG A 222 14.19 -10.30 1.31
N LEU A 223 13.43 -9.31 1.80
CA LEU A 223 12.90 -9.30 3.16
C LEU A 223 12.05 -10.56 3.42
N MET A 224 11.11 -10.86 2.53
CA MET A 224 10.21 -12.02 2.65
C MET A 224 10.93 -13.36 2.49
N SER A 225 11.94 -13.44 1.62
CA SER A 225 12.68 -14.69 1.37
C SER A 225 13.76 -15.00 2.42
N SER A 226 14.21 -14.00 3.17
CA SER A 226 15.23 -14.20 4.22
C SER A 226 14.66 -14.95 5.42
N ARG A 227 13.34 -14.80 5.66
CA ARG A 227 12.69 -15.37 6.84
C ARG A 227 11.99 -16.71 6.62
N ARG A 228 11.52 -16.99 5.39
CA ARG A 228 11.03 -18.33 5.02
C ARG A 228 12.08 -19.44 5.19
N ARG A 229 13.36 -19.08 5.28
CA ARG A 229 14.46 -20.01 5.62
C ARG A 229 14.59 -20.33 7.11
N CYS A 230 13.90 -19.62 8.01
CA CYS A 230 14.04 -19.79 9.46
C CYS A 230 12.77 -20.31 10.18
N THR A 231 11.65 -20.56 9.51
CA THR A 231 10.36 -20.80 10.21
C THR A 231 9.54 -21.99 9.67
N TYR A 232 10.16 -23.15 9.47
CA TYR A 232 9.39 -24.38 9.14
C TYR A 232 9.29 -25.42 10.25
N ASP A 233 9.76 -25.14 11.48
CA ASP A 233 9.80 -26.17 12.54
C ASP A 233 8.97 -25.89 13.81
N THR A 234 8.11 -24.87 13.83
CA THR A 234 7.38 -24.57 15.09
C THR A 234 5.98 -24.02 14.88
N TYR A 235 5.11 -24.79 14.22
CA TYR A 235 3.70 -24.80 14.60
C TYR A 235 3.20 -26.24 14.58
N TYR A 236 3.18 -26.84 15.78
CA TYR A 236 2.57 -28.13 16.06
C TYR A 236 1.12 -28.15 15.57
N SER A 237 0.77 -29.22 14.87
CA SER A 237 -0.61 -29.65 14.65
C SER A 237 -1.33 -29.79 15.99
N VAL A 238 -2.35 -28.97 16.21
CA VAL A 238 -3.37 -29.27 17.23
C VAL A 238 -4.38 -30.16 16.54
N ALA A 239 -4.27 -31.47 16.79
CA ALA A 239 -5.34 -32.42 16.50
C ALA A 239 -6.50 -32.13 17.46
N PHE A 240 -7.70 -31.96 16.90
CA PHE A 240 -8.93 -32.02 17.67
C PHE A 240 -9.33 -33.50 17.78
N ASP A 241 -9.29 -34.04 18.99
CA ASP A 241 -10.13 -35.19 19.41
C ASP A 241 -11.44 -34.65 19.98
#